data_AF-F0ZSE9-F1
#
_entry.id   AF-F0ZSE9-F1
#
_cell.length_a   1.000
_cell.length_b   1.000
_cell.length_c   1.000
_cell.angle_alpha   90.00
_cell.angle_beta   90.00
_cell.angle_gamma   90.00
#
_symmetry.space_group_name_H-M   'P 1'
#
loop_
_entity.id
_entity.type
_entity.pdbx_description
1 polymer ?
#
loop_
_entity_poly.entity_id
_entity_poly.type
_entity_poly.pdbx_seq_one_letter_code
_entity_poly.pdbx_strand_id
1 'polypeptide(L)'
;MKRLLSLLLLAFLVGSIGAQDCQTEVNTNVQAATAALSDQFGPGASQSGQAITLNRVSVPNTANNYNFVRNGIVSSNGGSNLFISGSIQPVSGETGASYGVRLAFTKTGTPSDVKKELTDAAYTTGGVDPNTWNFYQIDPANSELIGYGDAQGTTISLLEHPTTALQVGKGASGKNVNNGLSGWFLMNITSANNPNANLITQGDQVLDINVNLGCEGGFNCVDYTLTTAHVNTTETAQTVDNDQALFVSDSNTNPFFGNNHQWEFVPNTQGSLHFDTTNGHASIFFHLLPKGVTQVTSNNVLTCSLNYVPTVAPSMPKQELKPELYVSNGGSVDPFAWAFYALDPSNSSCTLGNATLSGFSEQDSMPMQLGAGASGKNSNFGLSSWIAYDGGFFDINLDANCGGANTNLPGTSAPTTPPTAPPAETCPAGCQPIPLPTNNPTETPAGNDATNVGISKLFVAILSLFVLAFFH
;
A
#
# COMPACT_ATOMS: atom_id res chain seq x y z
N MET A 1 17.88 21.12 39.20
CA MET A 1 18.63 20.05 38.49
C MET A 1 18.04 18.66 38.71
N LYS A 2 17.85 18.16 39.95
CA LYS A 2 17.28 16.82 40.20
C LYS A 2 15.86 16.61 39.61
N ARG A 3 14.94 17.59 39.72
CA ARG A 3 13.58 17.50 39.14
C ARG A 3 13.55 17.47 37.60
N LEU A 4 14.49 18.16 36.94
CA LEU A 4 14.61 18.17 35.47
C LEU A 4 15.11 16.82 34.94
N LEU A 5 16.06 16.20 35.67
CA LEU A 5 16.58 14.87 35.34
C LEU A 5 15.51 13.78 35.49
N SER A 6 14.64 13.88 36.50
CA SER A 6 13.52 12.95 36.70
C SER A 6 12.44 13.06 35.61
N LEU A 7 12.14 14.28 35.14
CA LEU A 7 11.23 14.52 34.01
C LEU A 7 11.83 14.03 32.69
N LEU A 8 13.14 14.22 32.49
CA LEU A 8 13.85 13.73 31.32
C LEU A 8 13.89 12.18 31.30
N LEU A 9 14.19 11.55 32.45
CA LEU A 9 14.15 10.09 32.59
C LEU A 9 12.74 9.51 32.40
N LEU A 10 11.70 10.18 32.89
CA LEU A 10 10.31 9.75 32.67
C LEU A 10 9.89 9.94 31.21
N ALA A 11 10.32 11.01 30.54
CA ALA A 11 10.09 11.21 29.12
C ALA A 11 10.85 10.17 28.27
N PHE A 12 12.07 9.79 28.65
CA PHE A 12 12.81 8.68 28.02
C PHE A 12 12.16 7.33 28.30
N LEU A 13 11.60 7.10 29.49
CA LEU A 13 10.90 5.86 29.84
C LEU A 13 9.57 5.71 29.09
N VAL A 14 8.77 6.79 29.01
CA VAL A 14 7.51 6.81 28.26
C VAL A 14 7.78 6.76 26.76
N GLY A 15 8.83 7.44 26.27
CA GLY A 15 9.29 7.35 24.89
C GLY A 15 9.83 5.96 24.51
N SER A 16 10.49 5.25 25.44
CA SER A 16 10.97 3.89 25.19
C SER A 16 9.87 2.84 25.19
N ILE A 17 8.79 3.03 25.97
CA ILE A 17 7.64 2.11 25.99
C ILE A 17 6.84 2.19 24.67
N GLY A 18 6.72 3.37 24.06
CA GLY A 18 6.04 3.53 22.76
C GLY A 18 6.79 2.95 21.56
N ALA A 19 8.11 2.72 21.68
CA ALA A 19 8.95 2.19 20.60
C ALA A 19 9.34 0.71 20.77
N GLN A 20 9.12 0.09 21.94
CA GLN A 20 9.53 -1.29 22.25
C GLN A 20 8.45 -2.37 22.06
N ASP A 21 7.19 -2.02 21.77
CA ASP A 21 6.12 -3.03 21.72
C ASP A 21 6.18 -3.97 20.51
N CYS A 22 7.01 -3.70 19.50
CA CYS A 22 7.02 -4.46 18.27
C CYS A 22 8.14 -5.51 18.16
N GLN A 23 9.35 -5.25 18.67
CA GLN A 23 10.46 -6.23 18.60
C GLN A 23 10.48 -7.21 19.77
N THR A 24 9.88 -6.85 20.90
CA THR A 24 9.89 -7.70 22.10
C THR A 24 8.78 -8.76 22.08
N GLU A 25 7.66 -8.52 21.35
CA GLU A 25 6.62 -9.54 21.10
C GLU A 25 7.11 -10.66 20.17
N VAL A 26 8.00 -10.37 19.22
CA VAL A 26 8.54 -11.39 18.28
C VAL A 26 9.48 -12.37 19.00
N ASN A 27 10.14 -11.97 20.09
CA ASN A 27 11.19 -12.76 20.74
C ASN A 27 10.83 -13.32 22.13
N THR A 28 9.59 -13.16 22.62
CA THR A 28 9.12 -13.80 23.86
C THR A 28 7.97 -14.81 23.65
N ASN A 29 8.18 -15.76 22.73
CA ASN A 29 7.99 -17.20 22.94
C ASN A 29 6.71 -17.82 23.60
N VAL A 30 5.55 -17.15 23.73
CA VAL A 30 4.34 -17.83 24.32
C VAL A 30 3.00 -17.58 23.59
N GLN A 31 2.80 -16.50 22.83
CA GLN A 31 1.51 -16.30 22.10
C GLN A 31 1.48 -16.86 20.66
N ALA A 32 2.63 -17.24 20.11
CA ALA A 32 2.70 -18.01 18.86
C ALA A 32 2.16 -19.44 18.99
N ALA A 33 1.84 -19.92 20.20
CA ALA A 33 1.35 -21.27 20.46
C ALA A 33 -0.18 -21.41 20.56
N THR A 34 -0.96 -20.33 20.38
CA THR A 34 -2.44 -20.39 20.42
C THR A 34 -3.16 -19.65 19.28
N ALA A 35 -2.43 -19.04 18.35
CA ALA A 35 -2.98 -18.65 17.05
C ALA A 35 -2.85 -19.83 16.07
N ALA A 36 -3.45 -20.97 16.40
CA ALA A 36 -3.60 -22.03 15.40
C ALA A 36 -4.51 -21.48 14.31
N LEU A 37 -4.08 -21.60 13.04
CA LEU A 37 -4.96 -21.44 11.89
C LEU A 37 -6.18 -22.34 12.12
N SER A 38 -7.39 -21.84 11.84
CA SER A 38 -8.54 -22.74 11.84
C SER A 38 -8.36 -23.75 10.71
N ASP A 39 -8.32 -25.05 11.02
CA ASP A 39 -8.28 -26.13 10.00
C ASP A 39 -9.52 -26.11 9.09
N GLN A 40 -10.57 -25.40 9.49
CA GLN A 40 -11.83 -25.28 8.77
C GLN A 40 -11.82 -24.19 7.68
N PHE A 41 -11.07 -23.10 7.89
CA PHE A 41 -11.12 -21.91 7.04
C PHE A 41 -9.75 -21.49 6.49
N GLY A 42 -8.67 -21.96 7.11
CA GLY A 42 -7.33 -21.78 6.58
C GLY A 42 -7.08 -22.74 5.41
N PRO A 43 -6.34 -22.32 4.37
CA PRO A 43 -5.77 -23.27 3.44
C PRO A 43 -4.89 -24.20 4.28
N GLY A 44 -5.09 -25.53 4.18
CA GLY A 44 -4.51 -26.50 5.11
C GLY A 44 -3.01 -26.30 5.32
N ALA A 45 -2.39 -26.80 6.39
CA ALA A 45 -1.04 -26.42 6.84
C ALA A 45 0.06 -26.32 5.75
N SER A 46 -0.05 -27.02 4.62
CA SER A 46 0.84 -26.95 3.44
C SER A 46 0.61 -25.76 2.48
N GLN A 47 -0.49 -25.04 2.64
CA GLN A 47 -0.91 -23.88 1.84
C GLN A 47 -0.98 -22.61 2.71
N SER A 48 -0.32 -22.55 3.87
CA SER A 48 -0.41 -21.39 4.75
C SER A 48 0.53 -20.25 4.30
N GLY A 49 0.03 -19.28 3.52
CA GLY A 49 0.76 -18.02 3.33
C GLY A 49 0.57 -17.28 2.01
N GLN A 50 -0.40 -17.66 1.18
CA GLN A 50 -0.64 -16.93 -0.07
C GLN A 50 -1.23 -15.56 0.18
N ALA A 51 -0.79 -14.61 -0.64
CA ALA A 51 -1.38 -13.28 -0.66
C ALA A 51 -2.72 -13.26 -1.40
N ILE A 52 -2.83 -14.01 -2.51
CA ILE A 52 -4.02 -14.08 -3.34
C ILE A 52 -4.28 -15.54 -3.75
N THR A 53 -5.52 -16.00 -3.61
CA THR A 53 -5.97 -17.31 -4.09
C THR A 53 -7.13 -17.14 -5.07
N LEU A 54 -6.94 -17.61 -6.30
CA LEU A 54 -7.95 -17.67 -7.35
C LEU A 54 -8.69 -19.00 -7.27
N ASN A 55 -9.70 -19.08 -6.41
CA ASN A 55 -10.35 -20.35 -6.12
C ASN A 55 -11.21 -20.82 -7.31
N ARG A 56 -10.99 -22.07 -7.76
CA ARG A 56 -11.77 -22.75 -8.82
C ARG A 56 -11.68 -22.09 -10.21
N VAL A 57 -10.55 -21.48 -10.54
CA VAL A 57 -10.34 -20.85 -11.85
C VAL A 57 -9.77 -21.85 -12.85
N SER A 58 -10.55 -22.16 -13.90
CA SER A 58 -10.11 -22.96 -15.05
C SER A 58 -9.64 -22.06 -16.20
N VAL A 59 -8.76 -21.11 -15.89
CA VAL A 59 -8.15 -20.24 -16.90
C VAL A 59 -6.81 -20.84 -17.31
N PRO A 60 -6.56 -21.04 -18.62
CA PRO A 60 -5.28 -21.49 -19.11
C PRO A 60 -4.13 -20.66 -18.54
N ASN A 61 -3.05 -21.33 -18.13
CA ASN A 61 -1.83 -20.69 -17.62
C ASN A 61 -2.04 -19.80 -16.38
N THR A 62 -3.11 -20.03 -15.61
CA THR A 62 -3.34 -19.33 -14.34
C THR A 62 -3.12 -20.30 -13.19
N ALA A 63 -2.29 -19.89 -12.24
CA ALA A 63 -2.07 -20.61 -11.00
C ALA A 63 -3.27 -20.37 -10.05
N ASN A 64 -3.43 -21.19 -9.02
CA ASN A 64 -4.47 -20.92 -8.02
C ASN A 64 -3.95 -20.01 -6.92
N ASN A 65 -2.64 -19.98 -6.70
CA ASN A 65 -2.03 -19.37 -5.54
C ASN A 65 -0.93 -18.41 -5.94
N TYR A 66 -0.97 -17.22 -5.35
CA TYR A 66 -0.12 -16.11 -5.71
C TYR A 66 0.49 -15.44 -4.48
N ASN A 67 1.77 -15.07 -4.60
CA ASN A 67 2.48 -14.24 -3.64
C ASN A 67 2.90 -12.93 -4.29
N PHE A 68 2.92 -11.85 -3.52
CA PHE A 68 3.56 -10.62 -3.95
C PHE A 68 5.07 -10.86 -4.08
N VAL A 69 5.62 -10.54 -5.25
CA VAL A 69 7.07 -10.53 -5.50
C VAL A 69 7.66 -9.21 -5.03
N ARG A 70 6.88 -8.14 -5.27
CA ARG A 70 7.10 -6.77 -4.84
C ARG A 70 5.73 -6.20 -4.55
N ASN A 71 5.53 -5.68 -3.35
CA ASN A 71 4.27 -5.13 -2.89
C ASN A 71 4.42 -3.63 -2.61
N GLY A 72 3.35 -2.90 -2.90
CA GLY A 72 3.04 -1.61 -2.31
C GLY A 72 1.64 -1.71 -1.72
N ILE A 73 1.52 -1.62 -0.40
CA ILE A 73 0.21 -1.40 0.22
C ILE A 73 0.24 0.02 0.73
N VAL A 74 -0.61 0.85 0.14
CA VAL A 74 -0.71 2.28 0.46
C VAL A 74 -2.11 2.52 0.99
N SER A 75 -2.21 2.84 2.28
CA SER A 75 -3.43 3.42 2.84
C SER A 75 -3.37 4.92 2.59
N SER A 76 -4.38 5.50 1.95
CA SER A 76 -4.49 6.95 1.78
C SER A 76 -5.72 7.47 2.55
N ASN A 77 -5.97 8.78 2.57
CA ASN A 77 -7.24 9.33 3.08
C ASN A 77 -7.54 9.06 4.57
N GLY A 78 -6.51 8.79 5.39
CA GLY A 78 -6.69 8.62 6.85
C GLY A 78 -7.39 7.32 7.18
N GLY A 79 -7.20 6.35 6.28
CA GLY A 79 -7.90 5.08 6.31
C GLY A 79 -9.30 5.14 5.72
N SER A 80 -9.70 6.20 5.01
CA SER A 80 -10.98 6.20 4.27
C SER A 80 -10.87 5.59 2.87
N ASN A 81 -9.67 5.53 2.28
CA ASN A 81 -9.39 4.81 1.04
C ASN A 81 -8.20 3.88 1.28
N LEU A 82 -8.18 2.76 0.56
CA LEU A 82 -7.09 1.81 0.60
C LEU A 82 -6.69 1.43 -0.82
N PHE A 83 -5.40 1.37 -1.09
CA PHE A 83 -4.85 0.93 -2.36
C PHE A 83 -3.90 -0.24 -2.13
N ILE A 84 -4.12 -1.33 -2.87
CA ILE A 84 -3.22 -2.48 -2.93
C ILE A 84 -2.64 -2.51 -4.33
N SER A 85 -1.33 -2.39 -4.45
CA SER A 85 -0.62 -2.45 -5.72
C SER A 85 0.61 -3.35 -5.66
N GLY A 86 1.10 -3.77 -6.83
CA GLY A 86 2.32 -4.55 -6.96
C GLY A 86 2.23 -5.59 -8.05
N SER A 87 3.14 -6.56 -7.99
CA SER A 87 3.10 -7.73 -8.86
C SER A 87 3.03 -9.00 -8.05
N ILE A 88 2.21 -9.92 -8.52
CA ILE A 88 2.07 -11.26 -7.96
C ILE A 88 2.59 -12.31 -8.93
N GLN A 89 3.24 -13.32 -8.37
CA GLN A 89 3.69 -14.52 -9.08
C GLN A 89 3.08 -15.77 -8.46
N PRO A 90 2.92 -16.85 -9.24
CA PRO A 90 2.57 -18.16 -8.70
C PRO A 90 3.48 -18.56 -7.55
N VAL A 91 2.90 -19.20 -6.53
CA VAL A 91 3.70 -19.77 -5.44
C VAL A 91 4.69 -20.80 -6.00
N SER A 92 5.87 -20.89 -5.39
CA SER A 92 6.94 -21.82 -5.80
C SER A 92 6.40 -23.23 -6.06
N GLY A 93 6.65 -23.73 -7.27
CA GLY A 93 6.19 -25.05 -7.74
C GLY A 93 4.89 -25.01 -8.55
N GLU A 94 4.14 -23.91 -8.53
CA GLU A 94 3.05 -23.69 -9.47
C GLU A 94 3.59 -23.09 -10.78
N THR A 95 3.08 -23.59 -11.90
CA THR A 95 3.29 -22.98 -13.23
C THR A 95 2.12 -22.07 -13.52
N GLY A 96 2.38 -20.84 -13.92
CA GLY A 96 1.33 -19.88 -14.23
C GLY A 96 1.91 -18.53 -14.58
N ALA A 97 1.06 -17.70 -15.16
CA ALA A 97 1.40 -16.35 -15.48
C ALA A 97 1.38 -15.45 -14.24
N SER A 98 2.07 -14.32 -14.36
CA SER A 98 2.13 -13.29 -13.32
C SER A 98 1.14 -12.16 -13.63
N TYR A 99 0.76 -11.42 -12.59
CA TYR A 99 -0.21 -10.34 -12.71
C TYR A 99 0.29 -9.09 -11.99
N GLY A 100 0.11 -7.94 -12.63
CA GLY A 100 0.12 -6.66 -11.94
C GLY A 100 -1.20 -6.50 -11.19
N VAL A 101 -1.15 -6.11 -9.93
CA VAL A 101 -2.31 -5.90 -9.06
C VAL A 101 -2.50 -4.42 -8.85
N ARG A 102 -3.73 -3.93 -9.04
CA ARG A 102 -4.15 -2.57 -8.68
C ARG A 102 -5.57 -2.62 -8.16
N LEU A 103 -5.74 -2.50 -6.85
CA LEU A 103 -7.04 -2.57 -6.21
C LEU A 103 -7.27 -1.29 -5.41
N ALA A 104 -8.41 -0.67 -5.62
CA ALA A 104 -8.85 0.52 -4.92
C ALA A 104 -10.07 0.17 -4.05
N PHE A 105 -10.09 0.68 -2.83
CA PHE A 105 -11.19 0.46 -1.91
C PHE A 105 -11.57 1.75 -1.19
N THR A 106 -12.85 1.87 -0.85
CA THR A 106 -13.39 2.96 -0.03
C THR A 106 -13.94 2.40 1.27
N LYS A 107 -13.70 3.10 2.38
CA LYS A 107 -14.12 2.68 3.71
C LYS A 107 -15.64 2.56 3.78
N THR A 108 -16.09 1.49 4.40
CA THR A 108 -17.50 1.20 4.62
C THR A 108 -17.77 0.91 6.10
N GLY A 109 -19.04 0.73 6.45
CA GLY A 109 -19.44 0.23 7.76
C GLY A 109 -19.07 -1.24 7.96
N THR A 110 -19.21 -1.74 9.18
CA THR A 110 -19.01 -3.17 9.48
C THR A 110 -19.98 -4.03 8.67
N PRO A 111 -19.50 -5.02 7.90
CA PRO A 111 -20.36 -5.94 7.17
C PRO A 111 -21.14 -6.84 8.14
N SER A 112 -22.24 -7.43 7.66
CA SER A 112 -23.04 -8.38 8.46
C SER A 112 -22.26 -9.65 8.80
N ASP A 113 -21.30 -10.03 7.95
CA ASP A 113 -20.41 -11.16 8.15
C ASP A 113 -18.96 -10.69 8.10
N VAL A 114 -18.26 -10.86 9.22
CA VAL A 114 -16.85 -10.49 9.37
C VAL A 114 -16.03 -11.76 9.20
N LYS A 115 -15.07 -11.74 8.27
CA LYS A 115 -14.25 -12.91 7.90
C LYS A 115 -13.29 -13.30 9.03
N LYS A 116 -13.74 -14.19 9.92
CA LYS A 116 -12.95 -14.68 11.06
C LYS A 116 -12.37 -16.07 10.76
N GLU A 117 -11.10 -16.11 10.35
CA GLU A 117 -10.44 -17.36 9.93
C GLU A 117 -9.39 -17.89 10.92
N LEU A 118 -9.11 -17.13 11.99
CA LEU A 118 -8.30 -17.63 13.09
C LEU A 118 -9.15 -18.56 13.98
N THR A 119 -8.50 -19.32 14.86
CA THR A 119 -9.19 -20.05 15.92
C THR A 119 -9.91 -19.11 16.89
N ASP A 120 -11.01 -19.57 17.50
CA ASP A 120 -11.80 -18.79 18.46
C ASP A 120 -10.95 -18.19 19.60
N ALA A 121 -9.93 -18.93 20.06
CA ALA A 121 -9.01 -18.48 21.09
C ALA A 121 -8.25 -17.19 20.72
N ALA A 122 -8.00 -16.95 19.43
CA ALA A 122 -7.37 -15.71 18.96
C ALA A 122 -8.26 -14.49 19.23
N TYR A 123 -9.58 -14.64 19.04
CA TYR A 123 -10.58 -13.57 19.21
C TYR A 123 -10.99 -13.33 20.66
N THR A 124 -10.85 -14.34 21.53
CA THR A 124 -11.23 -14.21 22.94
C THR A 124 -10.05 -13.87 23.85
N THR A 125 -8.90 -14.49 23.60
CA THR A 125 -7.73 -14.42 24.49
C THR A 125 -6.43 -14.03 23.78
N GLY A 126 -6.37 -14.15 22.46
CA GLY A 126 -5.20 -13.80 21.64
C GLY A 126 -5.11 -12.33 21.24
N GLY A 127 -5.95 -11.46 21.83
CA GLY A 127 -5.88 -10.01 21.63
C GLY A 127 -6.32 -9.53 20.23
N VAL A 128 -7.03 -10.36 19.46
CA VAL A 128 -7.66 -9.96 18.21
C VAL A 128 -9.08 -9.50 18.50
N ASP A 129 -9.36 -8.21 18.33
CA ASP A 129 -10.71 -7.65 18.47
C ASP A 129 -11.24 -7.15 17.12
N PRO A 130 -12.14 -7.89 16.45
CA PRO A 130 -12.71 -7.49 15.16
C PRO A 130 -13.49 -6.17 15.20
N ASN A 131 -13.91 -5.67 16.37
CA ASN A 131 -14.55 -4.35 16.47
C ASN A 131 -13.57 -3.18 16.25
N THR A 132 -12.26 -3.47 16.28
CA THR A 132 -11.20 -2.50 15.99
C THR A 132 -10.81 -2.48 14.51
N TRP A 133 -11.35 -3.38 13.70
CA TRP A 133 -11.02 -3.46 12.28
C TRP A 133 -11.69 -2.35 11.49
N ASN A 134 -11.00 -1.91 10.43
CA ASN A 134 -11.58 -1.06 9.40
C ASN A 134 -12.07 -1.93 8.26
N PHE A 135 -13.17 -1.54 7.63
CA PHE A 135 -13.78 -2.26 6.53
C PHE A 135 -13.82 -1.40 5.28
N TYR A 136 -13.62 -2.01 4.12
CA TYR A 136 -13.58 -1.33 2.84
C TYR A 136 -14.32 -2.11 1.77
N GLN A 137 -15.09 -1.39 0.95
CA GLN A 137 -15.71 -1.90 -0.27
C GLN A 137 -14.77 -1.66 -1.45
N ILE A 138 -14.69 -2.64 -2.35
CA ILE A 138 -13.90 -2.47 -3.57
C ILE A 138 -14.55 -1.44 -4.48
N ASP A 139 -13.72 -0.67 -5.18
CA ASP A 139 -14.12 0.17 -6.30
C ASP A 139 -13.82 -0.57 -7.61
N PRO A 140 -14.82 -1.22 -8.24
CA PRO A 140 -14.60 -2.06 -9.41
C PRO A 140 -14.08 -1.28 -10.63
N ALA A 141 -14.37 0.02 -10.72
CA ALA A 141 -13.94 0.84 -11.84
C ALA A 141 -12.42 1.08 -11.82
N ASN A 142 -11.82 0.98 -10.63
CA ASN A 142 -10.42 1.28 -10.38
C ASN A 142 -9.65 0.05 -9.84
N SER A 143 -10.24 -1.15 -9.97
CA SER A 143 -9.68 -2.40 -9.42
C SER A 143 -9.54 -3.49 -10.49
N GLU A 144 -8.30 -3.86 -10.79
CA GLU A 144 -7.97 -4.87 -11.79
C GLU A 144 -6.65 -5.60 -11.49
N LEU A 145 -6.55 -6.82 -11.99
CA LEU A 145 -5.29 -7.52 -12.16
C LEU A 145 -4.99 -7.65 -13.65
N ILE A 146 -3.82 -7.19 -14.08
CA ILE A 146 -3.39 -7.22 -15.48
C ILE A 146 -2.32 -8.28 -15.66
N GLY A 147 -2.59 -9.28 -16.49
CA GLY A 147 -1.65 -10.35 -16.80
C GLY A 147 -0.48 -9.85 -17.66
N TYR A 148 0.72 -10.36 -17.38
CA TYR A 148 1.91 -10.15 -18.19
C TYR A 148 2.67 -11.47 -18.42
N GLY A 149 3.63 -11.45 -19.37
CA GLY A 149 4.25 -12.67 -19.86
C GLY A 149 3.21 -13.59 -20.50
N ASP A 150 3.08 -14.82 -20.00
CA ASP A 150 2.14 -15.81 -20.54
C ASP A 150 0.65 -15.47 -20.35
N ALA A 151 0.31 -14.49 -19.49
CA ALA A 151 -1.05 -13.94 -19.37
C ALA A 151 -1.19 -12.53 -19.98
N GLN A 152 -0.24 -12.09 -20.80
CA GLN A 152 -0.38 -10.81 -21.50
C GLN A 152 -1.72 -10.76 -22.27
N GLY A 153 -2.49 -9.69 -22.03
CA GLY A 153 -3.82 -9.49 -22.60
C GLY A 153 -4.96 -10.09 -21.77
N THR A 154 -4.68 -10.70 -20.61
CA THR A 154 -5.69 -11.08 -19.62
C THR A 154 -5.86 -9.97 -18.59
N THR A 155 -7.11 -9.65 -18.28
CA THR A 155 -7.50 -8.74 -17.19
C THR A 155 -8.48 -9.48 -16.28
N ILE A 156 -8.30 -9.36 -14.97
CA ILE A 156 -9.23 -9.85 -13.94
C ILE A 156 -9.79 -8.62 -13.23
N SER A 157 -11.07 -8.31 -13.47
CA SER A 157 -11.80 -7.28 -12.73
C SER A 157 -12.43 -7.89 -11.50
N LEU A 158 -12.45 -7.15 -10.40
CA LEU A 158 -13.02 -7.63 -9.13
C LEU A 158 -14.34 -6.92 -8.81
N LEU A 159 -15.27 -7.65 -8.21
CA LEU A 159 -16.55 -7.17 -7.73
C LEU A 159 -16.69 -7.52 -6.24
N GLU A 160 -17.44 -6.68 -5.53
CA GLU A 160 -17.74 -6.89 -4.11
C GLU A 160 -18.42 -8.26 -3.89
N HIS A 161 -17.99 -8.98 -2.85
CA HIS A 161 -18.66 -10.20 -2.42
C HIS A 161 -19.92 -9.82 -1.61
N PRO A 162 -21.07 -10.50 -1.80
CA PRO A 162 -22.35 -10.04 -1.23
C PRO A 162 -22.42 -10.07 0.31
N THR A 163 -21.52 -10.79 0.98
CA THR A 163 -21.58 -10.98 2.44
C THR A 163 -20.39 -10.40 3.20
N THR A 164 -19.27 -10.10 2.53
CA THR A 164 -18.03 -9.71 3.19
C THR A 164 -17.45 -8.46 2.53
N ALA A 165 -16.76 -7.66 3.33
CA ALA A 165 -15.96 -6.52 2.88
C ALA A 165 -14.47 -6.83 3.08
N LEU A 166 -13.58 -6.05 2.47
CA LEU A 166 -12.16 -6.11 2.84
C LEU A 166 -12.01 -5.61 4.28
N GLN A 167 -11.40 -6.41 5.14
CA GLN A 167 -11.11 -6.06 6.54
C GLN A 167 -9.63 -5.76 6.73
N VAL A 168 -9.30 -4.76 7.54
CA VAL A 168 -7.92 -4.34 7.86
C VAL A 168 -7.78 -4.14 9.37
N GLY A 169 -6.78 -4.78 9.96
CA GLY A 169 -6.50 -4.68 11.40
C GLY A 169 -5.67 -5.84 11.96
N LYS A 170 -5.46 -5.84 13.28
CA LYS A 170 -4.75 -6.91 13.99
C LYS A 170 -5.50 -8.23 13.85
N GLY A 171 -4.85 -9.27 13.34
CA GLY A 171 -5.48 -10.57 13.09
C GLY A 171 -6.37 -10.62 11.84
N ALA A 172 -6.54 -9.51 11.11
CA ALA A 172 -7.49 -9.43 10.02
C ALA A 172 -7.06 -10.19 8.76
N SER A 173 -5.79 -10.61 8.65
CA SER A 173 -5.35 -11.46 7.53
C SER A 173 -5.91 -12.88 7.60
N GLY A 174 -6.41 -13.32 8.76
CA GLY A 174 -6.82 -14.71 8.96
C GLY A 174 -5.66 -15.71 8.99
N LYS A 175 -4.40 -15.25 8.99
CA LYS A 175 -3.21 -16.14 8.98
C LYS A 175 -2.37 -16.08 10.25
N ASN A 176 -2.37 -14.95 10.94
CA ASN A 176 -1.63 -14.73 12.17
C ASN A 176 -2.25 -13.54 12.92
N VAL A 177 -1.74 -13.23 14.12
CA VAL A 177 -2.22 -12.13 14.98
C VAL A 177 -1.60 -10.77 14.65
N ASN A 178 -0.79 -10.64 13.60
CA ASN A 178 -0.19 -9.36 13.22
C ASN A 178 -1.23 -8.48 12.50
N ASN A 179 -0.88 -7.22 12.23
CA ASN A 179 -1.72 -6.40 11.36
C ASN A 179 -1.75 -7.01 9.96
N GLY A 180 -2.95 -7.07 9.40
CA GLY A 180 -3.19 -7.69 8.12
C GLY A 180 -4.42 -7.12 7.44
N LEU A 181 -4.67 -7.63 6.25
CA LEU A 181 -5.93 -7.45 5.55
C LEU A 181 -6.40 -8.75 4.92
N SER A 182 -7.71 -8.90 4.79
CA SER A 182 -8.28 -9.96 3.97
C SER A 182 -9.65 -9.63 3.43
N GLY A 183 -10.10 -10.36 2.41
CA GLY A 183 -11.44 -10.21 1.85
C GLY A 183 -11.70 -11.22 0.75
N TRP A 184 -12.97 -11.45 0.47
CA TRP A 184 -13.42 -12.25 -0.67
C TRP A 184 -13.98 -11.32 -1.74
N PHE A 185 -13.73 -11.67 -3.00
CA PHE A 185 -14.20 -10.91 -4.15
C PHE A 185 -14.73 -11.87 -5.20
N LEU A 186 -15.78 -11.45 -5.89
CA LEU A 186 -16.15 -12.08 -7.15
C LEU A 186 -15.20 -11.58 -8.24
N MET A 187 -14.92 -12.40 -9.24
CA MET A 187 -14.00 -12.05 -10.32
C MET A 187 -14.63 -12.21 -11.69
N ASN A 188 -14.31 -11.29 -12.58
CA ASN A 188 -14.61 -11.36 -14.00
C ASN A 188 -13.29 -11.38 -14.78
N ILE A 189 -13.11 -12.39 -15.62
CA ILE A 189 -11.87 -12.57 -16.38
C ILE A 189 -12.14 -12.32 -17.85
N THR A 190 -11.36 -11.41 -18.44
CA THR A 190 -11.35 -11.12 -19.88
C THR A 190 -9.97 -11.41 -20.44
N SER A 191 -9.86 -12.20 -21.52
CA SER A 191 -8.56 -12.52 -22.13
C SER A 191 -8.57 -12.27 -23.63
N ALA A 192 -7.66 -11.41 -24.11
CA ALA A 192 -7.51 -11.08 -25.52
C ALA A 192 -7.10 -12.28 -26.38
N ASN A 193 -6.39 -13.26 -25.79
CA ASN A 193 -5.91 -14.46 -26.50
C ASN A 193 -6.99 -15.54 -26.64
N ASN A 194 -8.17 -15.32 -26.05
CA ASN A 194 -9.33 -16.18 -26.25
C ASN A 194 -10.59 -15.31 -26.37
N PRO A 195 -10.89 -14.74 -27.55
CA PRO A 195 -12.09 -13.92 -27.76
C PRO A 195 -13.41 -14.71 -27.60
N ASN A 196 -13.33 -16.05 -27.53
CA ASN A 196 -14.44 -16.95 -27.21
C ASN A 196 -14.48 -17.36 -25.72
N ALA A 197 -13.53 -16.91 -24.90
CA ALA A 197 -13.71 -16.88 -23.46
C ALA A 197 -14.76 -15.81 -23.20
N ASN A 198 -16.02 -16.23 -23.32
CA ASN A 198 -17.16 -15.58 -22.69
C ASN A 198 -16.72 -15.08 -21.31
N LEU A 199 -17.21 -13.90 -20.91
CA LEU A 199 -17.20 -13.47 -19.51
C LEU A 199 -17.42 -14.72 -18.66
N ILE A 200 -16.36 -15.18 -17.98
CA ILE A 200 -16.49 -16.24 -17.02
C ILE A 200 -17.14 -15.56 -15.81
N THR A 201 -18.43 -15.23 -15.93
CA THR A 201 -19.27 -14.85 -14.79
C THR A 201 -19.56 -16.13 -14.05
N GLN A 202 -18.56 -16.62 -13.30
CA GLN A 202 -18.74 -17.80 -12.47
C GLN A 202 -19.23 -17.34 -11.12
N GLY A 203 -20.54 -17.50 -10.89
CA GLY A 203 -21.23 -17.12 -9.66
C GLY A 203 -20.70 -17.77 -8.37
N ASP A 204 -19.75 -18.70 -8.48
CA ASP A 204 -19.12 -19.41 -7.35
C ASP A 204 -17.60 -19.21 -7.29
N GLN A 205 -17.02 -18.43 -8.20
CA GLN A 205 -15.58 -18.15 -8.20
C GLN A 205 -15.26 -17.01 -7.24
N VAL A 206 -14.43 -17.31 -6.24
CA VAL A 206 -14.01 -16.35 -5.23
C VAL A 206 -12.51 -16.14 -5.34
N LEU A 207 -12.10 -14.88 -5.46
CA LEU A 207 -10.74 -14.44 -5.20
C LEU A 207 -10.63 -14.15 -3.71
N ASP A 208 -9.72 -14.84 -3.03
CA ASP A 208 -9.38 -14.55 -1.63
C ASP A 208 -8.10 -13.71 -1.58
N ILE A 209 -8.11 -12.64 -0.80
CA ILE A 209 -6.94 -11.84 -0.47
C ILE A 209 -6.62 -12.07 1.00
N ASN A 210 -5.36 -12.38 1.32
CA ASN A 210 -4.86 -12.48 2.69
C ASN A 210 -3.45 -11.89 2.76
N VAL A 211 -3.30 -10.64 3.19
CA VAL A 211 -1.97 -10.01 3.26
C VAL A 211 -1.59 -9.69 4.70
N ASN A 212 -0.37 -10.08 5.08
CA ASN A 212 0.26 -9.66 6.32
C ASN A 212 0.93 -8.30 6.11
N LEU A 213 0.50 -7.28 6.86
CA LEU A 213 1.05 -5.93 6.79
C LEU A 213 2.28 -5.75 7.71
N GLY A 214 2.64 -6.80 8.45
CA GLY A 214 3.70 -6.76 9.44
C GLY A 214 3.23 -6.13 10.76
N CYS A 215 4.21 -5.82 11.60
CA CYS A 215 3.98 -5.27 12.94
C CYS A 215 4.19 -3.75 13.01
N GLU A 216 4.81 -3.16 11.98
CA GLU A 216 4.97 -1.71 11.87
C GLU A 216 3.67 -1.12 11.29
N GLY A 217 3.00 -0.29 12.10
CA GLY A 217 1.72 0.31 11.76
C GLY A 217 1.83 1.21 10.54
N GLY A 218 1.38 0.70 9.40
CA GLY A 218 1.10 1.48 8.20
C GLY A 218 2.35 1.95 7.44
N PHE A 219 2.25 1.87 6.12
CA PHE A 219 3.06 2.68 5.21
C PHE A 219 2.67 4.16 5.41
N ASN A 220 3.09 4.77 6.52
CA ASN A 220 2.68 6.10 6.96
C ASN A 220 3.69 7.18 6.56
N CYS A 221 4.28 7.03 5.38
CA CYS A 221 5.06 8.09 4.78
C CYS A 221 4.10 9.15 4.24
N VAL A 222 3.74 10.06 5.15
CA VAL A 222 2.92 11.24 4.83
C VAL A 222 3.78 12.31 4.18
N ASP A 223 5.06 12.39 4.58
CA ASP A 223 6.01 13.38 4.11
C ASP A 223 7.24 12.72 3.49
N TYR A 224 7.60 13.16 2.30
CA TYR A 224 8.80 12.78 1.58
C TYR A 224 9.66 14.00 1.31
N THR A 225 10.95 13.84 1.52
CA THR A 225 11.97 14.73 0.97
C THR A 225 12.19 14.39 -0.50
N LEU A 226 12.16 15.40 -1.36
CA LEU A 226 12.44 15.25 -2.79
C LEU A 226 13.83 15.77 -3.12
N THR A 227 14.56 14.98 -3.91
CA THR A 227 15.86 15.35 -4.47
C THR A 227 15.89 15.15 -5.97
N THR A 228 16.84 15.77 -6.66
CA THR A 228 17.06 15.55 -8.09
C THR A 228 17.27 14.05 -8.34
N ALA A 229 16.53 13.47 -9.28
CA ALA A 229 16.80 12.11 -9.72
C ALA A 229 18.04 12.12 -10.62
N HIS A 230 19.11 11.47 -10.18
CA HIS A 230 20.35 11.37 -10.96
C HIS A 230 20.27 10.21 -11.94
N VAL A 231 20.70 10.45 -13.18
CA VAL A 231 20.77 9.46 -14.24
C VAL A 231 21.76 8.38 -13.86
N ASN A 232 21.26 7.16 -13.75
CA ASN A 232 22.10 5.98 -13.74
C ASN A 232 22.26 5.48 -15.18
N THR A 233 23.43 5.69 -15.78
CA THR A 233 23.71 5.32 -17.18
C THR A 233 23.76 3.81 -17.41
N THR A 234 23.90 3.01 -16.34
CA THR A 234 23.73 1.56 -16.43
C THR A 234 22.25 1.18 -16.57
N GLU A 235 21.36 2.02 -16.06
CA GLU A 235 19.92 1.76 -15.96
C GLU A 235 19.08 2.51 -17.02
N THR A 236 19.63 3.53 -17.67
CA THR A 236 18.94 4.34 -18.67
C THR A 236 19.72 4.44 -19.97
N ALA A 237 19.02 4.67 -21.08
CA ALA A 237 19.66 5.02 -22.36
C ALA A 237 20.05 6.51 -22.43
N GLN A 238 19.79 7.27 -21.37
CA GLN A 238 20.01 8.71 -21.30
C GLN A 238 21.47 9.05 -20.95
N THR A 239 21.93 10.23 -21.37
CA THR A 239 23.24 10.76 -20.99
C THR A 239 23.17 11.43 -19.62
N VAL A 240 24.31 11.53 -18.93
CA VAL A 240 24.45 12.21 -17.60
C VAL A 240 24.02 13.68 -17.61
N ASP A 241 23.95 14.31 -18.78
CA ASP A 241 23.50 15.69 -18.90
C ASP A 241 22.00 15.88 -18.55
N ASN A 242 21.26 14.77 -18.42
CA ASN A 242 19.84 14.74 -18.04
C ASN A 242 19.58 14.68 -16.52
N ASP A 243 20.59 14.99 -15.70
CA ASP A 243 20.38 15.27 -14.28
C ASP A 243 19.63 16.62 -14.15
N GLN A 244 18.33 16.56 -13.91
CA GLN A 244 17.53 17.73 -13.56
C GLN A 244 16.33 17.35 -12.70
N ALA A 245 15.92 18.27 -11.83
CA ALA A 245 14.68 18.13 -11.08
C ALA A 245 13.46 18.42 -11.98
N LEU A 246 13.61 19.42 -12.85
CA LEU A 246 12.60 19.85 -13.81
C LEU A 246 13.28 20.18 -15.15
N PHE A 247 12.75 19.63 -16.22
CA PHE A 247 13.00 20.07 -17.57
C PHE A 247 11.81 20.87 -18.10
N VAL A 248 12.08 21.98 -18.77
CA VAL A 248 11.07 22.83 -19.39
C VAL A 248 11.28 22.78 -20.90
N SER A 249 10.36 22.12 -21.59
CA SER A 249 10.22 22.28 -23.02
C SER A 249 9.43 23.56 -23.25
N ASP A 250 10.04 24.52 -23.93
CA ASP A 250 9.32 25.58 -24.58
C ASP A 250 9.58 25.46 -26.09
N SER A 251 8.50 25.48 -26.87
CA SER A 251 8.60 25.64 -28.34
C SER A 251 8.55 27.12 -28.72
N ASN A 252 8.10 27.95 -27.78
CA ASN A 252 7.91 29.38 -27.90
C ASN A 252 8.79 30.09 -26.88
N THR A 253 9.31 31.25 -27.28
CA THR A 253 10.14 32.20 -26.53
C THR A 253 9.46 32.77 -25.26
N ASN A 254 8.86 31.93 -24.41
CA ASN A 254 8.14 32.37 -23.23
C ASN A 254 9.14 33.06 -22.29
N PRO A 255 9.01 34.39 -22.08
CA PRO A 255 9.99 35.13 -21.29
C PRO A 255 10.05 34.66 -19.84
N PHE A 256 9.09 33.84 -19.40
CA PHE A 256 9.07 33.28 -18.06
C PHE A 256 10.38 32.54 -17.74
N PHE A 257 10.86 31.62 -18.58
CA PHE A 257 12.04 30.79 -18.24
C PHE A 257 13.38 31.33 -18.77
N GLY A 258 13.37 32.39 -19.59
CA GLY A 258 14.59 33.08 -20.03
C GLY A 258 15.62 32.18 -20.73
N ASN A 259 15.16 31.29 -21.64
CA ASN A 259 15.95 30.28 -22.36
C ASN A 259 16.55 29.15 -21.50
N ASN A 260 16.13 29.01 -20.23
CA ASN A 260 16.61 27.93 -19.37
C ASN A 260 15.68 26.73 -19.42
N HIS A 261 16.18 25.62 -19.94
CA HIS A 261 15.42 24.37 -20.07
C HIS A 261 15.61 23.41 -18.90
N GLN A 262 16.65 23.56 -18.09
CA GLN A 262 16.96 22.64 -17.00
C GLN A 262 17.01 23.39 -15.67
N TRP A 263 16.39 22.80 -14.67
CA TRP A 263 16.23 23.38 -13.34
C TRP A 263 16.60 22.36 -12.27
N GLU A 264 17.32 22.84 -11.25
CA GLU A 264 17.80 22.04 -10.11
C GLU A 264 17.37 22.70 -8.80
N PHE A 265 17.37 21.95 -7.70
CA PHE A 265 17.07 22.51 -6.39
C PHE A 265 18.02 23.66 -6.04
N VAL A 266 17.49 24.71 -5.41
CA VAL A 266 18.32 25.76 -4.80
C VAL A 266 19.34 25.09 -3.85
N PRO A 267 20.63 25.48 -3.84
CA PRO A 267 21.64 24.84 -3.01
C PRO A 267 21.22 24.74 -1.54
N ASN A 268 21.38 23.53 -0.96
CA ASN A 268 20.97 23.18 0.42
C ASN A 268 19.46 23.24 0.68
N THR A 269 18.64 23.26 -0.36
CA THR A 269 17.19 23.06 -0.25
C THR A 269 16.81 21.70 -0.82
N GLN A 270 15.61 21.25 -0.47
CA GLN A 270 15.00 20.04 -0.97
C GLN A 270 13.54 20.34 -1.29
N GLY A 271 12.95 19.52 -2.15
CA GLY A 271 11.51 19.55 -2.33
C GLY A 271 10.83 18.77 -1.21
N SER A 272 9.53 18.93 -1.14
CA SER A 272 8.67 18.13 -0.28
C SER A 272 7.52 17.58 -1.09
N LEU A 273 7.16 16.33 -0.81
CA LEU A 273 5.92 15.70 -1.23
C LEU A 273 5.15 15.36 0.04
N HIS A 274 3.95 15.88 0.16
CA HIS A 274 3.04 15.64 1.27
C HIS A 274 1.80 14.90 0.77
N PHE A 275 1.35 13.90 1.52
CA PHE A 275 0.07 13.24 1.31
C PHE A 275 -0.94 13.71 2.33
N ASP A 276 -2.02 14.34 1.89
CA ASP A 276 -3.12 14.64 2.79
C ASP A 276 -3.77 13.33 3.24
N THR A 277 -3.57 13.00 4.51
CA THR A 277 -4.16 11.84 5.17
C THR A 277 -5.66 11.97 5.39
N THR A 278 -6.38 12.85 4.72
CA THR A 278 -7.85 12.92 4.79
C THR A 278 -8.49 12.68 3.45
N ASN A 279 -7.84 13.05 2.34
CA ASN A 279 -8.38 12.88 0.97
C ASN A 279 -7.40 12.11 0.03
N GLY A 280 -6.21 11.74 0.53
CA GLY A 280 -5.18 11.07 -0.26
C GLY A 280 -4.53 11.95 -1.32
N HIS A 281 -4.83 13.26 -1.36
CA HIS A 281 -4.22 14.17 -2.32
C HIS A 281 -2.72 14.29 -2.06
N ALA A 282 -1.97 14.52 -3.13
CA ALA A 282 -0.53 14.73 -3.06
C ALA A 282 -0.22 16.19 -3.35
N SER A 283 0.61 16.82 -2.52
CA SER A 283 1.10 18.18 -2.73
C SER A 283 2.61 18.15 -2.84
N ILE A 284 3.14 18.61 -3.97
CA ILE A 284 4.56 18.81 -4.17
C ILE A 284 4.88 20.30 -4.01
N PHE A 285 5.93 20.60 -3.26
CA PHE A 285 6.48 21.93 -3.13
C PHE A 285 8.00 21.91 -3.34
N PHE A 286 8.51 22.82 -4.18
CA PHE A 286 9.95 22.96 -4.41
C PHE A 286 10.38 24.36 -4.82
N HIS A 287 11.65 24.65 -4.59
CA HIS A 287 12.36 25.85 -5.06
C HIS A 287 13.51 25.43 -5.97
N LEU A 288 13.49 25.89 -7.22
CA LEU A 288 14.49 25.54 -8.22
C LEU A 288 15.22 26.78 -8.77
N LEU A 289 16.45 26.58 -9.22
CA LEU A 289 17.24 27.53 -10.02
C LEU A 289 17.50 26.94 -11.41
N PRO A 290 17.76 27.79 -12.41
CA PRO A 290 18.33 27.32 -13.66
C PRO A 290 19.64 26.56 -13.41
N LYS A 291 19.82 25.43 -14.08
CA LYS A 291 21.02 24.60 -13.96
C LYS A 291 22.28 25.42 -14.22
N GLY A 292 23.27 25.30 -13.33
CA GLY A 292 24.52 26.04 -13.39
C GLY A 292 24.49 27.45 -12.77
N VAL A 293 23.33 27.96 -12.35
CA VAL A 293 23.22 29.24 -11.62
C VAL A 293 23.38 29.01 -10.12
N THR A 294 24.37 29.66 -9.50
CA THR A 294 24.65 29.51 -8.06
C THR A 294 24.16 30.68 -7.21
N GLN A 295 23.90 31.85 -7.82
CA GLN A 295 23.40 33.02 -7.11
C GLN A 295 21.88 32.96 -6.96
N VAL A 296 21.41 32.94 -5.71
CA VAL A 296 19.98 32.97 -5.39
C VAL A 296 19.49 34.42 -5.32
N THR A 297 18.47 34.74 -6.12
CA THR A 297 17.74 36.02 -6.06
C THR A 297 16.24 35.74 -6.12
N SER A 298 15.39 36.69 -5.69
CA SER A 298 13.94 36.51 -5.81
C SER A 298 13.46 36.34 -7.26
N ASN A 299 14.24 36.81 -8.24
CA ASN A 299 13.85 36.87 -9.65
C ASN A 299 14.26 35.64 -10.47
N ASN A 300 15.07 34.75 -9.91
CA ASN A 300 15.55 33.55 -10.60
C ASN A 300 15.23 32.23 -9.87
N VAL A 301 14.50 32.30 -8.75
CA VAL A 301 14.00 31.10 -8.07
C VAL A 301 12.60 30.78 -8.57
N LEU A 302 12.46 29.63 -9.22
CA LEU A 302 11.18 29.04 -9.55
C LEU A 302 10.63 28.34 -8.32
N THR A 303 9.53 28.86 -7.79
CA THR A 303 8.81 28.23 -6.67
C THR A 303 7.54 27.61 -7.19
N CYS A 304 7.36 26.30 -7.02
CA CYS A 304 6.15 25.62 -7.45
C CYS A 304 5.43 24.99 -6.27
N SER A 305 4.10 25.07 -6.30
CA SER A 305 3.18 24.28 -5.49
C SER A 305 2.26 23.56 -6.46
N LEU A 306 2.42 22.25 -6.57
CA LEU A 306 1.67 21.39 -7.48
C LEU A 306 0.82 20.44 -6.64
N ASN A 307 -0.48 20.44 -6.89
CA ASN A 307 -1.44 19.60 -6.18
C ASN A 307 -1.98 18.54 -7.14
N TYR A 308 -2.16 17.34 -6.61
CA TYR A 308 -2.62 16.19 -7.36
C TYR A 308 -3.69 15.43 -6.58
N VAL A 309 -4.61 14.81 -7.30
CA VAL A 309 -5.66 13.94 -6.77
C VAL A 309 -5.39 12.49 -7.19
N PRO A 310 -5.67 11.48 -6.37
CA PRO A 310 -5.52 10.09 -6.78
C PRO A 310 -6.25 9.80 -8.09
N THR A 311 -5.61 9.03 -8.98
CA THR A 311 -6.22 8.61 -10.24
C THR A 311 -5.81 7.18 -10.59
N VAL A 312 -6.49 6.59 -11.56
CA VAL A 312 -6.07 5.30 -12.12
C VAL A 312 -4.82 5.45 -12.96
N ALA A 313 -4.10 4.34 -13.09
CA ALA A 313 -2.96 4.30 -13.98
C ALA A 313 -3.35 4.59 -15.44
N PRO A 314 -2.48 5.30 -16.19
CA PRO A 314 -2.68 5.46 -17.61
C PRO A 314 -2.46 4.13 -18.34
N SER A 315 -2.97 4.03 -19.58
CA SER A 315 -2.75 2.86 -20.44
C SER A 315 -1.26 2.62 -20.74
N MET A 316 -0.45 3.68 -20.71
CA MET A 316 1.00 3.63 -20.90
C MET A 316 1.66 4.54 -19.87
N PRO A 317 2.10 4.03 -18.71
CA PRO A 317 2.85 4.83 -17.76
C PRO A 317 4.20 5.23 -18.38
N LYS A 318 4.76 6.34 -17.91
CA LYS A 318 6.03 6.88 -18.41
C LYS A 318 7.17 5.93 -18.03
N GLN A 319 7.79 5.29 -19.02
CA GLN A 319 8.88 4.32 -18.82
C GLN A 319 10.14 4.79 -19.54
N GLU A 320 11.04 5.48 -18.81
CA GLU A 320 12.29 6.02 -19.37
C GLU A 320 13.56 5.21 -19.03
N LEU A 321 13.44 4.18 -18.20
CA LEU A 321 14.53 3.26 -17.93
C LEU A 321 14.74 2.31 -19.13
N LYS A 322 15.88 1.61 -19.15
CA LYS A 322 16.09 0.56 -20.15
C LYS A 322 15.04 -0.55 -20.01
N PRO A 323 14.54 -1.13 -21.12
CA PRO A 323 13.49 -2.14 -21.08
C PRO A 323 13.79 -3.31 -20.12
N GLU A 324 15.03 -3.78 -20.05
CA GLU A 324 15.45 -4.90 -19.19
C GLU A 324 15.32 -4.64 -17.69
N LEU A 325 15.11 -3.40 -17.26
CA LEU A 325 14.85 -3.10 -15.86
C LEU A 325 13.40 -3.31 -15.45
N TYR A 326 12.47 -3.38 -16.40
CA TYR A 326 11.06 -3.59 -16.08
C TYR A 326 10.75 -5.07 -15.84
N VAL A 327 9.89 -5.38 -14.87
CA VAL A 327 9.50 -6.77 -14.52
C VAL A 327 8.90 -7.53 -15.71
N SER A 328 8.25 -6.83 -16.65
CA SER A 328 7.76 -7.41 -17.91
C SER A 328 8.87 -8.01 -18.76
N ASN A 329 10.12 -7.58 -18.55
CA ASN A 329 11.33 -8.06 -19.22
C ASN A 329 12.30 -8.76 -18.25
N GLY A 330 11.83 -9.16 -17.05
CA GLY A 330 12.63 -9.84 -16.04
C GLY A 330 13.45 -8.93 -15.11
N GLY A 331 13.24 -7.61 -15.18
CA GLY A 331 13.94 -6.64 -14.34
C GLY A 331 13.33 -6.43 -12.95
N SER A 332 13.80 -5.41 -12.24
CA SER A 332 13.44 -5.09 -10.85
C SER A 332 12.36 -4.01 -10.70
N VAL A 333 12.12 -3.20 -11.73
CA VAL A 333 11.18 -2.08 -11.68
C VAL A 333 9.80 -2.56 -12.09
N ASP A 334 8.82 -2.32 -11.22
CA ASP A 334 7.44 -2.76 -11.43
C ASP A 334 6.49 -1.56 -11.57
N PRO A 335 6.09 -1.20 -12.80
CA PRO A 335 5.13 -0.12 -13.04
C PRO A 335 3.73 -0.38 -12.49
N PHE A 336 3.37 -1.63 -12.17
CA PHE A 336 2.09 -1.94 -11.53
C PHE A 336 2.09 -1.62 -10.04
N ALA A 337 3.27 -1.56 -9.42
CA ALA A 337 3.43 -1.10 -8.05
C ALA A 337 3.34 0.43 -7.90
N TRP A 338 3.38 1.19 -9.00
CA TRP A 338 3.33 2.64 -8.95
C TRP A 338 1.94 3.15 -8.57
N ALA A 339 1.92 4.23 -7.78
CA ALA A 339 0.73 5.04 -7.52
C ALA A 339 0.63 6.16 -8.55
N PHE A 340 -0.59 6.56 -8.92
CA PHE A 340 -0.84 7.57 -9.93
C PHE A 340 -1.73 8.69 -9.37
N TYR A 341 -1.39 9.93 -9.72
CA TYR A 341 -2.15 11.10 -9.28
C TYR A 341 -2.35 12.09 -10.43
N ALA A 342 -3.60 12.45 -10.67
CA ALA A 342 -3.96 13.42 -11.67
C ALA A 342 -3.66 14.84 -11.17
N LEU A 343 -3.14 15.71 -12.03
CA LEU A 343 -2.88 17.10 -11.65
C LEU A 343 -4.19 17.84 -11.33
N ASP A 344 -4.23 18.59 -10.22
CA ASP A 344 -5.28 19.56 -9.93
C ASP A 344 -4.82 20.96 -10.40
N PRO A 345 -5.23 21.39 -11.60
CA PRO A 345 -4.75 22.64 -12.18
C PRO A 345 -5.30 23.87 -11.47
N SER A 346 -6.41 23.73 -10.72
CA SER A 346 -7.04 24.84 -10.01
C SER A 346 -6.27 25.24 -8.75
N ASN A 347 -5.55 24.29 -8.16
CA ASN A 347 -4.73 24.48 -6.97
C ASN A 347 -3.22 24.43 -7.26
N SER A 348 -2.81 24.33 -8.53
CA SER A 348 -1.40 24.25 -8.92
C SER A 348 -0.90 25.57 -9.49
N SER A 349 0.27 26.04 -9.03
CA SER A 349 0.90 27.26 -9.53
C SER A 349 2.43 27.20 -9.40
N CYS A 350 3.12 27.93 -10.30
CA CYS A 350 4.54 28.20 -10.18
C CYS A 350 4.79 29.70 -10.26
N THR A 351 5.73 30.23 -9.49
CA THR A 351 6.11 31.64 -9.49
C THR A 351 7.59 31.81 -9.76
N LEU A 352 7.94 32.83 -10.55
CA LEU A 352 9.31 33.23 -10.83
C LEU A 352 9.39 34.76 -10.80
N GLY A 353 10.07 35.32 -9.79
CA GLY A 353 9.97 36.75 -9.50
C GLY A 353 8.53 37.16 -9.16
N ASN A 354 8.00 38.11 -9.92
CA ASN A 354 6.61 38.59 -9.77
C ASN A 354 5.63 37.92 -10.76
N ALA A 355 6.10 37.01 -11.60
CA ALA A 355 5.27 36.31 -12.56
C ALA A 355 4.73 35.01 -11.96
N THR A 356 3.46 34.70 -12.23
CA THR A 356 2.81 33.44 -11.85
C THR A 356 2.38 32.69 -13.10
N LEU A 357 2.83 31.45 -13.23
CA LEU A 357 2.34 30.49 -14.19
C LEU A 357 1.25 29.64 -13.53
N SER A 358 0.12 29.53 -14.23
CA SER A 358 -1.06 28.74 -13.85
C SER A 358 -1.72 28.22 -15.13
N GLY A 359 -2.87 27.53 -15.01
CA GLY A 359 -3.54 26.95 -16.18
C GLY A 359 -2.81 25.70 -16.70
N PHE A 360 -2.22 24.94 -15.79
CA PHE A 360 -1.60 23.67 -16.11
C PHE A 360 -2.63 22.67 -16.61
N SER A 361 -2.18 21.68 -17.37
CA SER A 361 -2.93 20.47 -17.65
C SER A 361 -1.98 19.29 -17.71
N GLU A 362 -2.50 18.08 -17.68
CA GLU A 362 -1.68 16.90 -17.94
C GLU A 362 -1.32 16.86 -19.42
N GLN A 363 -0.05 16.59 -19.72
CA GLN A 363 0.35 16.34 -21.10
C GLN A 363 0.05 14.89 -21.46
N ASP A 364 -0.59 14.67 -22.61
CA ASP A 364 -0.85 13.32 -23.15
C ASP A 364 -1.60 12.38 -22.18
N SER A 365 -2.39 12.93 -21.25
CA SER A 365 -3.06 12.19 -20.18
C SER A 365 -2.11 11.37 -19.31
N MET A 366 -0.91 11.90 -19.05
CA MET A 366 0.07 11.26 -18.20
C MET A 366 0.05 11.86 -16.78
N PRO A 367 -0.59 11.16 -15.82
CA PRO A 367 -0.59 11.60 -14.44
C PRO A 367 0.81 11.53 -13.82
N MET A 368 0.99 12.16 -12.66
CA MET A 368 2.15 11.89 -11.83
C MET A 368 2.20 10.41 -11.47
N GLN A 369 3.34 9.76 -11.65
CA GLN A 369 3.61 8.40 -11.19
C GLN A 369 4.60 8.42 -10.03
N LEU A 370 4.39 7.57 -9.03
CA LEU A 370 5.19 7.48 -7.81
C LEU A 370 5.50 6.01 -7.48
N GLY A 371 6.78 5.69 -7.30
CA GLY A 371 7.21 4.33 -6.99
C GLY A 371 8.69 4.09 -7.26
N ALA A 372 9.16 2.86 -7.00
CA ALA A 372 10.51 2.44 -7.36
C ALA A 372 10.69 2.45 -8.88
N GLY A 373 11.69 3.18 -9.37
CA GLY A 373 11.95 3.38 -10.80
C GLY A 373 11.04 4.39 -11.49
N ALA A 374 10.08 4.99 -10.78
CA ALA A 374 9.09 5.88 -11.38
C ALA A 374 9.67 7.24 -11.80
N SER A 375 10.83 7.65 -11.28
CA SER A 375 11.53 8.86 -11.72
C SER A 375 12.10 8.74 -13.14
N GLY A 376 12.21 7.53 -13.70
CA GLY A 376 12.74 7.31 -15.04
C GLY A 376 14.25 7.57 -15.19
N LYS A 377 14.96 7.90 -14.10
CA LYS A 377 16.41 8.15 -14.11
C LYS A 377 17.24 7.06 -13.45
N ASN A 378 16.67 6.36 -12.48
CA ASN A 378 17.30 5.26 -11.75
C ASN A 378 16.23 4.35 -11.14
N SER A 379 16.63 3.29 -10.44
CA SER A 379 15.73 2.34 -9.77
C SER A 379 15.28 2.74 -8.35
N ASN A 380 15.65 3.93 -7.85
CA ASN A 380 15.23 4.42 -6.53
C ASN A 380 13.71 4.67 -6.47
N PHE A 381 13.17 4.77 -5.25
CA PHE A 381 11.83 5.30 -5.05
C PHE A 381 11.80 6.78 -5.44
N GLY A 382 10.88 7.15 -6.31
CA GLY A 382 10.80 8.51 -6.85
C GLY A 382 9.48 8.76 -7.54
N LEU A 383 9.39 9.89 -8.21
CA LEU A 383 8.23 10.29 -8.99
C LEU A 383 8.63 10.94 -10.31
N SER A 384 7.72 10.91 -11.27
CA SER A 384 7.78 11.76 -12.45
C SER A 384 6.40 12.25 -12.88
N SER A 385 6.37 13.36 -13.61
CA SER A 385 5.12 13.93 -14.15
C SER A 385 5.41 14.75 -15.41
N TRP A 386 4.52 14.68 -16.40
CA TRP A 386 4.51 15.59 -17.55
C TRP A 386 3.33 16.55 -17.47
N ILE A 387 3.64 17.84 -17.30
CA ILE A 387 2.63 18.89 -17.10
C ILE A 387 2.70 19.85 -18.27
N ALA A 388 1.64 19.90 -19.08
CA ALA A 388 1.50 20.89 -20.11
C ALA A 388 1.18 22.27 -19.51
N TYR A 389 1.70 23.30 -20.17
CA TYR A 389 1.37 24.71 -19.93
C TYR A 389 1.38 25.46 -21.28
N ASP A 390 1.04 26.74 -21.29
CA ASP A 390 0.92 27.58 -22.49
C ASP A 390 2.12 27.45 -23.47
N GLY A 391 1.96 26.58 -24.49
CA GLY A 391 2.94 26.36 -25.55
C GLY A 391 4.14 25.45 -25.20
N GLY A 392 4.12 24.77 -24.05
CA GLY A 392 5.24 23.95 -23.58
C GLY A 392 4.83 22.88 -22.56
N PHE A 393 5.83 22.23 -21.97
CA PHE A 393 5.61 21.27 -20.89
C PHE A 393 6.76 21.21 -19.88
N PHE A 394 6.42 20.76 -18.68
CA PHE A 394 7.33 20.38 -17.62
C PHE A 394 7.52 18.87 -17.64
N ASP A 395 8.77 18.43 -17.60
CA ASP A 395 9.14 17.06 -17.30
C ASP A 395 9.85 17.03 -15.94
N ILE A 396 9.12 16.58 -14.91
CA ILE A 396 9.59 16.49 -13.54
C ILE A 396 10.10 15.08 -13.28
N ASN A 397 11.30 14.94 -12.73
CA ASN A 397 11.88 13.65 -12.35
C ASN A 397 12.62 13.79 -11.01
N LEU A 398 12.07 13.20 -9.95
CA LEU A 398 12.56 13.39 -8.58
C LEU A 398 12.71 12.05 -7.87
N ASP A 399 13.77 11.90 -7.10
CA ASP A 399 13.88 10.81 -6.13
C ASP A 399 13.20 11.26 -4.83
N ALA A 400 12.48 10.33 -4.18
CA ALA A 400 11.67 10.60 -3.00
C ALA A 400 12.14 9.73 -1.83
N ASN A 401 12.48 10.38 -0.72
CA ASN A 401 12.95 9.71 0.48
C ASN A 401 12.01 10.02 1.66
N CYS A 402 11.49 8.97 2.28
CA CYS A 402 10.72 9.08 3.52
C CYS A 402 11.68 8.93 4.70
N GLY A 403 11.93 10.01 5.45
CA GLY A 403 13.01 10.16 6.42
C GLY A 403 13.03 9.16 7.59
N GLY A 404 13.35 7.89 7.33
CA GLY A 404 13.56 6.84 8.32
C GLY A 404 12.75 5.56 8.13
N ALA A 405 11.78 5.53 7.20
CA ALA A 405 10.98 4.33 6.94
C ALA A 405 11.64 3.47 5.84
N ASN A 406 11.93 2.22 6.16
CA ASN A 406 12.39 1.25 5.17
C ASN A 406 11.20 0.98 4.23
N THR A 407 11.26 1.45 2.99
CA THR A 407 10.19 1.25 1.98
C THR A 407 10.09 -0.20 1.49
N ASN A 408 10.89 -1.11 2.06
CA ASN A 408 10.80 -2.53 1.79
C ASN A 408 9.75 -3.13 2.74
N LEU A 409 8.55 -3.37 2.24
CA LEU A 409 7.66 -4.33 2.90
C LEU A 409 8.44 -5.65 3.06
N PRO A 410 8.37 -6.32 4.23
CA PRO A 410 8.92 -7.66 4.34
C PRO A 410 8.22 -8.52 3.29
N GLY A 411 8.99 -9.12 2.38
CA GLY A 411 8.45 -10.10 1.45
C GLY A 411 7.67 -11.14 2.26
N THR A 412 6.52 -11.58 1.75
CA THR A 412 5.77 -12.65 2.41
C THR A 412 6.67 -13.87 2.50
N SER A 413 7.15 -14.20 3.69
CA SER A 413 7.97 -15.39 3.88
C SER A 413 7.09 -16.61 3.57
N ALA A 414 7.57 -17.48 2.69
CA ALA A 414 6.99 -18.80 2.55
C ALA A 414 7.00 -19.50 3.93
N PRO A 415 5.99 -20.31 4.27
CA PRO A 415 5.99 -21.05 5.52
C PRO A 415 7.30 -21.85 5.63
N THR A 416 7.92 -21.79 6.81
CA THR A 416 9.04 -22.65 7.17
C THR A 416 8.70 -24.10 6.88
N THR A 417 9.63 -24.85 6.29
CA THR A 417 9.52 -26.24 5.83
C THR A 417 8.54 -27.11 6.62
N PRO A 418 7.63 -27.85 5.95
CA PRO A 418 6.71 -28.78 6.61
C PRO A 418 7.46 -29.80 7.48
N PRO A 419 6.90 -30.21 8.64
CA PRO A 419 7.47 -31.29 9.43
C PRO A 419 7.59 -32.56 8.58
N THR A 420 8.77 -33.19 8.63
CA THR A 420 9.17 -34.30 7.74
C THR A 420 8.43 -35.63 7.99
N ALA A 421 7.36 -35.64 8.79
CA ALA A 421 6.45 -36.76 8.93
C ALA A 421 5.09 -36.29 9.47
N PRO A 422 3.96 -36.81 8.96
CA PRO A 422 2.68 -36.69 9.64
C PRO A 422 2.78 -37.36 11.03
N PRO A 423 2.11 -36.84 12.08
CA PRO A 423 1.87 -37.64 13.27
C PRO A 423 1.16 -38.92 12.84
N ALA A 424 1.69 -40.08 13.22
CA ALA A 424 1.02 -41.35 12.96
C ALA A 424 -0.35 -41.32 13.64
N GLU A 425 -1.42 -41.28 12.85
CA GLU A 425 -2.78 -41.50 13.32
C GLU A 425 -2.92 -42.98 13.69
N THR A 426 -2.61 -43.33 14.94
CA THR A 426 -3.05 -44.59 15.52
C THR A 426 -4.43 -44.40 16.11
N CYS A 427 -5.45 -44.61 15.27
CA CYS A 427 -6.80 -44.85 15.77
C CYS A 427 -6.79 -46.23 16.47
N PRO A 428 -7.02 -46.32 17.79
CA PRO A 428 -7.12 -47.61 18.45
C PRO A 428 -8.34 -48.36 17.90
N ALA A 429 -8.23 -49.68 17.77
CA ALA A 429 -9.33 -50.53 17.32
C ALA A 429 -10.59 -50.29 18.19
N GLY A 430 -11.60 -49.62 17.64
CA GLY A 430 -12.86 -49.36 18.35
C GLY A 430 -13.61 -48.07 18.02
N CYS A 431 -13.03 -47.10 17.30
CA CYS A 431 -13.78 -45.89 16.92
C CYS A 431 -14.87 -46.21 15.88
N GLN A 432 -16.13 -46.23 16.31
CA GLN A 432 -17.29 -46.12 15.43
C GLN A 432 -17.76 -44.67 15.38
N PRO A 433 -18.19 -44.15 14.22
CA PRO A 433 -18.67 -42.79 14.09
C PRO A 433 -19.97 -42.58 14.89
N ILE A 434 -20.01 -41.48 15.64
CA ILE A 434 -21.17 -41.04 16.42
C ILE A 434 -22.25 -40.52 15.43
N PRO A 435 -23.53 -40.92 15.54
CA PRO A 435 -24.59 -40.38 14.71
C PRO A 435 -24.86 -38.91 15.04
N LEU A 436 -25.04 -38.08 14.01
CA LEU A 436 -25.38 -36.66 14.16
C LEU A 436 -26.70 -36.46 14.93
N PRO A 437 -26.80 -35.46 15.83
CA PRO A 437 -28.06 -35.08 16.46
C PRO A 437 -28.97 -34.29 15.51
N THR A 438 -30.26 -34.60 15.56
CA THR A 438 -31.36 -33.86 14.92
C THR A 438 -31.77 -32.63 15.73
N ASN A 439 -31.97 -31.50 15.05
CA ASN A 439 -32.31 -30.18 15.59
C ASN A 439 -33.77 -30.01 16.08
N ASN A 440 -33.95 -29.11 17.06
CA ASN A 440 -34.95 -28.01 17.21
C ASN A 440 -35.50 -27.85 18.67
N PRO A 441 -36.10 -26.69 19.05
CA PRO A 441 -35.58 -25.32 19.03
C PRO A 441 -35.86 -24.55 20.36
N THR A 442 -35.48 -23.27 20.41
CA THR A 442 -36.00 -22.18 21.29
C THR A 442 -35.32 -21.99 22.64
N GLU A 443 -34.57 -20.88 22.81
CA GLU A 443 -34.66 -19.99 23.98
C GLU A 443 -34.32 -18.54 23.59
N THR A 444 -35.09 -17.62 24.18
CA THR A 444 -35.04 -16.15 24.05
C THR A 444 -33.90 -15.58 24.92
N PRO A 445 -33.11 -14.58 24.48
CA PRO A 445 -32.09 -13.98 25.35
C PRO A 445 -32.70 -12.98 26.33
N ALA A 446 -32.44 -13.20 27.62
CA ALA A 446 -32.57 -12.18 28.66
C ALA A 446 -31.42 -11.17 28.55
N GLY A 447 -31.75 -9.89 28.69
CA GLY A 447 -30.80 -8.78 28.60
C GLY A 447 -29.79 -8.75 29.73
N ASN A 448 -28.64 -8.13 29.46
CA ASN A 448 -27.72 -7.63 30.47
C ASN A 448 -27.14 -6.30 30.02
N ASP A 449 -27.52 -5.25 30.74
CA ASP A 449 -26.87 -3.94 30.74
C ASP A 449 -25.47 -4.05 31.37
N ALA A 450 -24.43 -3.67 30.62
CA ALA A 450 -23.10 -3.40 31.16
C ALA A 450 -22.73 -1.95 30.87
N THR A 451 -22.88 -1.11 31.89
CA THR A 451 -22.66 0.34 31.87
C THR A 451 -21.18 0.72 31.78
N ASN A 452 -20.87 1.73 30.95
CA ASN A 452 -19.57 2.40 30.70
C ASN A 452 -18.90 3.10 31.92
N VAL A 453 -19.08 2.60 33.14
CA VAL A 453 -18.65 3.29 34.38
C VAL A 453 -17.21 2.96 34.79
N GLY A 454 -16.58 1.95 34.19
CA GLY A 454 -15.21 1.53 34.55
C GLY A 454 -14.09 2.45 34.03
N ILE A 455 -14.16 2.86 32.76
CA ILE A 455 -13.06 3.56 32.08
C ILE A 455 -12.98 5.04 32.51
N SER A 456 -14.11 5.67 32.81
CA SER A 456 -14.17 7.06 33.31
C SER A 456 -13.46 7.22 34.67
N LYS A 457 -13.55 6.22 35.56
CA LYS A 457 -12.92 6.29 36.89
C LYS A 457 -11.40 6.19 36.84
N LEU A 458 -10.86 5.44 35.88
CA LEU A 458 -9.41 5.31 35.69
C LEU A 458 -8.79 6.62 35.16
N PHE A 459 -9.46 7.28 34.20
CA PHE A 459 -9.03 8.57 33.68
C PHE A 459 -9.05 9.67 34.74
N VAL A 460 -10.10 9.73 35.57
CA VAL A 460 -10.19 10.70 36.67
C VAL A 460 -9.12 10.46 37.73
N ALA A 461 -8.80 9.20 38.04
CA ALA A 461 -7.73 8.87 39.00
C ALA A 461 -6.35 9.30 38.48
N ILE A 462 -6.04 9.07 37.20
CA ILE A 462 -4.77 9.47 36.59
C ILE A 462 -4.66 11.01 36.53
N LEU A 463 -5.73 11.70 36.14
CA LEU A 463 -5.75 13.17 36.08
C LEU A 463 -5.60 13.80 37.47
N SER A 464 -6.22 13.19 38.50
CA SER A 464 -6.09 13.65 39.89
C SER A 464 -4.68 13.49 40.43
N LEU A 465 -3.99 12.41 40.05
CA LEU A 465 -2.59 12.18 40.41
C LEU A 465 -1.65 13.18 39.74
N PHE A 466 -1.93 13.57 38.49
CA PHE A 466 -1.20 14.63 37.79
C PHE A 466 -1.39 15.98 38.47
N VAL A 467 -2.62 16.36 38.81
CA VAL A 467 -2.89 17.64 39.50
C VAL A 467 -2.18 17.68 40.86
N LEU A 468 -2.21 16.61 41.65
CA LEU A 468 -1.51 16.54 42.93
C LEU A 468 0.02 16.65 42.79
N ALA A 469 0.60 16.14 41.70
CA ALA A 469 2.04 16.21 41.45
C ALA A 469 2.53 17.61 41.02
N PHE A 470 1.64 18.48 40.52
CA PHE A 470 1.99 19.84 40.07
C PHE A 470 1.79 20.93 41.13
N PHE A 471 1.01 20.65 42.18
CA PHE A 471 0.70 21.62 43.23
C PHE A 471 1.51 21.44 44.54
N HIS A 472 2.55 20.60 44.56
CA HIS A 472 3.57 20.47 45.62
C HIS A 472 4.98 20.45 45.01
#